data_AF-A0A9E6VC84-F1
#
_entry.id   AF-A0A9E6VC84-F1
#
_cell.length_a   1.000
_cell.length_b   1.000
_cell.length_c   1.000
_cell.angle_alpha   90.00
_cell.angle_beta   90.00
_cell.angle_gamma   90.00
#
_symmetry.space_group_name_H-M   'P 1'
#
loop_
_entity.id
_entity.type
_entity.pdbx_description
1 polymer ?
#
loop_
_entity_poly.entity_id
_entity_poly.type
_entity_poly.pdbx_seq_one_letter_code
_entity_poly.pdbx_strand_id
1 'polypeptide(L)'
;MAVEWTITIEGRNEFGDVCRKAVRIDKSWERLFDGDLGLSIEDSKTIIAALQSAVVNHEAETYSLFRRVCPDCHRFPPVKDYTTRRIRTVFGIVE
;
A
#
# COMPACT_ATOMS: atom_id res chain seq x y z
N MET A 1 3.91 24.40 12.29
CA MET A 1 4.13 23.64 11.03
C MET A 1 4.60 24.62 9.97
N ALA A 2 5.62 24.26 9.19
CA ALA A 2 6.19 25.10 8.12
C ALA A 2 5.75 24.61 6.74
N VAL A 3 5.76 23.29 6.52
CA VAL A 3 5.32 22.68 5.26
C VAL A 3 4.62 21.36 5.57
N GLU A 4 3.55 21.07 4.83
CA GLU A 4 2.84 19.79 4.86
C GLU A 4 2.82 19.21 3.44
N TRP A 5 3.19 17.93 3.33
CA TRP A 5 3.16 17.16 2.09
C TRP A 5 2.17 16.02 2.22
N THR A 6 1.37 15.81 1.17
CA THR A 6 0.54 14.60 1.03
C THR A 6 1.01 13.81 -0.19
N ILE A 7 1.45 12.58 0.05
CA ILE A 7 1.88 11.63 -0.97
C ILE A 7 0.72 10.67 -1.21
N THR A 8 0.19 10.66 -2.43
CA THR A 8 -0.88 9.75 -2.83
C THR A 8 -0.28 8.58 -3.61
N ILE A 9 -0.59 7.37 -3.16
CA ILE A 9 -0.31 6.11 -3.84
C ILE A 9 -1.62 5.67 -4.49
N GLU A 10 -1.61 5.51 -5.79
CA GLU A 10 -2.75 5.01 -6.56
C GLU A 10 -2.32 3.76 -7.33
N GLY A 11 -3.17 2.73 -7.28
CA GLY A 11 -2.99 1.49 -8.01
C GLY A 11 -4.29 1.10 -8.69
N ARG A 12 -4.19 0.50 -9.88
CA ARG A 12 -5.35 0.03 -10.66
C ARG A 12 -5.10 -1.39 -11.11
N ASN A 13 -6.10 -2.25 -10.98
CA ASN A 13 -6.02 -3.63 -11.48
C ASN A 13 -6.72 -3.77 -12.85
N GLU A 14 -6.60 -4.97 -13.43
CA GLU A 14 -7.23 -5.34 -14.70
C GLU A 14 -8.77 -5.36 -14.65
N PHE A 15 -9.35 -5.52 -13.46
CA PHE A 15 -10.79 -5.53 -13.22
C PHE A 15 -11.39 -4.11 -13.09
N GLY A 16 -10.55 -3.08 -13.11
CA GLY A 16 -10.95 -1.69 -13.00
C GLY A 16 -11.03 -1.18 -11.56
N ASP A 17 -10.72 -2.01 -10.55
CA ASP A 17 -10.65 -1.58 -9.17
C ASP A 17 -9.43 -0.67 -8.97
N VAL A 18 -9.62 0.35 -8.14
CA VAL A 18 -8.61 1.35 -7.81
C VAL A 18 -8.35 1.32 -6.31
N CYS A 19 -7.09 1.13 -5.91
CA CYS A 19 -6.65 1.37 -4.54
C CYS A 19 -6.06 2.78 -4.44
N ARG A 20 -6.39 3.50 -3.36
CA ARG A 20 -5.78 4.79 -3.04
C ARG A 20 -5.36 4.84 -1.59
N LYS A 21 -4.10 5.19 -1.35
CA LYS A 21 -3.54 5.40 0.00
C LYS A 21 -2.82 6.73 0.06
N ALA A 22 -3.00 7.46 1.15
CA ALA A 22 -2.33 8.75 1.37
C ALA A 22 -1.39 8.65 2.56
N VAL A 23 -0.19 9.21 2.40
CA VAL A 23 0.80 9.40 3.48
C VAL A 23 1.00 10.89 3.64
N ARG A 24 0.96 11.37 4.88
CA ARG A 24 1.24 12.77 5.19
C ARG A 24 2.60 12.89 5.86
N ILE A 25 3.37 13.88 5.43
CA ILE A 25 4.65 14.25 6.01
C ILE A 25 4.61 15.73 6.32
N ASP A 26 4.71 16.08 7.60
CA ASP A 26 4.81 17.45 8.05
C ASP A 26 6.25 17.78 8.46
N LYS A 27 6.64 19.04 8.23
CA LYS A 27 7.90 19.60 8.71
C LYS A 27 7.64 20.88 9.48
N SER A 28 8.18 20.95 10.68
CA SER A 28 8.15 22.14 11.53
C SER A 28 9.27 23.11 11.13
N TRP A 29 9.16 24.37 11.57
CA TRP A 29 10.19 25.37 11.30
C TRP A 29 11.52 24.99 11.96
N GLU A 30 11.47 24.48 13.19
CA GLU A 30 12.64 24.04 13.96
C GLU A 30 13.42 22.96 13.20
N ARG A 31 12.73 21.95 12.68
CA ARG A 31 13.36 20.87 11.88
C ARG A 31 14.02 21.41 10.61
N LEU A 32 13.36 22.32 9.90
CA LEU A 32 13.94 22.93 8.70
C LEU A 32 15.19 23.76 9.02
N PHE A 33 15.18 24.49 10.14
CA PHE A 33 16.36 25.26 10.60
C PHE A 33 17.52 24.36 11.01
N ASP A 34 17.24 23.17 11.55
CA ASP A 34 18.25 22.16 11.88
C ASP A 34 18.80 21.41 10.63
N GLY A 35 18.38 21.82 9.43
CA GLY A 35 18.86 21.24 8.16
C GLY A 35 18.14 19.96 7.74
N ASP A 36 16.99 19.63 8.35
CA ASP A 36 16.10 18.54 7.92
C ASP A 36 15.37 18.94 6.62
N LEU A 37 16.14 19.12 5.54
CA LEU A 37 15.67 19.41 4.20
C LEU A 37 15.51 18.09 3.41
N GLY A 38 14.46 17.99 2.59
CA GLY A 38 14.18 16.78 1.80
C GLY A 38 13.39 15.72 2.58
N LEU A 39 13.50 14.43 2.23
CA LEU A 39 12.90 13.34 3.03
C LEU A 39 13.96 12.75 3.95
N SER A 40 13.64 12.59 5.22
CA SER A 40 14.48 11.82 6.13
C SER A 40 14.38 10.32 5.83
N ILE A 41 15.29 9.54 6.40
CA ILE A 41 15.21 8.08 6.35
C ILE A 41 13.91 7.57 6.98
N GLU A 42 13.46 8.21 8.08
CA GLU A 42 12.21 7.83 8.75
C GLU A 42 10.98 8.17 7.91
N ASP A 43 10.97 9.33 7.24
CA ASP A 43 9.92 9.67 6.27
C ASP A 43 9.88 8.64 5.15
N SER A 44 11.06 8.28 4.62
CA SER A 44 11.20 7.31 3.52
C SER A 44 10.69 5.92 3.93
N LYS A 45 11.03 5.44 5.14
CA LYS A 45 10.51 4.18 5.68
C LYS A 45 8.99 4.20 5.82
N THR A 46 8.43 5.32 6.30
CA THR A 46 6.98 5.49 6.45
C THR A 46 6.27 5.43 5.10
N ILE A 47 6.81 6.13 4.10
CA ILE A 47 6.28 6.15 2.73
C ILE A 47 6.35 4.75 2.11
N ILE A 48 7.51 4.08 2.22
CA ILE A 48 7.73 2.75 1.65
C ILE A 48 6.83 1.71 2.33
N ALA A 49 6.69 1.75 3.66
CA ALA A 49 5.80 0.83 4.39
C ALA A 49 4.34 1.01 3.95
N ALA A 50 3.89 2.25 3.81
CA ALA A 50 2.55 2.54 3.32
C ALA A 50 2.34 2.04 1.89
N LEU A 51 3.31 2.29 0.99
CA LEU A 51 3.33 1.81 -0.39
C LEU A 51 3.26 0.29 -0.45
N GLN A 52 4.11 -0.40 0.30
CA GLN A 52 4.13 -1.87 0.33
C GLN A 52 2.81 -2.45 0.79
N SER A 53 2.21 -1.90 1.84
CA SER A 53 0.89 -2.33 2.29
C SER A 53 -0.19 -2.09 1.23
N ALA A 54 -0.16 -0.97 0.50
CA ALA A 54 -1.12 -0.73 -0.58
C ALA A 54 -0.95 -1.72 -1.75
N VAL A 55 0.29 -1.89 -2.21
CA VAL A 55 0.63 -2.77 -3.34
C VAL A 55 0.28 -4.23 -3.01
N VAL A 56 0.77 -4.75 -1.89
CA VAL A 56 0.59 -6.15 -1.52
C VAL A 56 -0.88 -6.49 -1.33
N ASN A 57 -1.66 -5.62 -0.67
CA ASN A 57 -3.09 -5.86 -0.49
C ASN A 57 -3.84 -5.85 -1.83
N HIS A 58 -3.58 -4.86 -2.68
CA HIS A 58 -4.26 -4.74 -3.98
C HIS A 58 -3.90 -5.90 -4.92
N GLU A 59 -2.64 -6.32 -4.94
CA GLU A 59 -2.18 -7.49 -5.69
C GLU A 59 -2.78 -8.80 -5.15
N ALA A 60 -2.82 -8.97 -3.82
CA ALA A 60 -3.39 -10.16 -3.19
C ALA A 60 -4.89 -10.30 -3.44
N GLU A 61 -5.64 -9.19 -3.39
CA GLU A 61 -7.06 -9.15 -3.73
C GLU A 61 -7.29 -9.50 -5.21
N THR A 62 -6.53 -8.87 -6.11
CA THR A 62 -6.60 -9.13 -7.55
C THR A 62 -6.26 -10.59 -7.87
N TYR A 63 -5.20 -11.12 -7.29
CA TYR A 63 -4.80 -12.52 -7.46
C TYR A 63 -5.86 -13.49 -6.93
N SER A 64 -6.45 -13.19 -5.77
CA SER A 64 -7.50 -14.03 -5.17
C SER A 64 -8.75 -14.06 -6.04
N LEU A 65 -9.15 -12.94 -6.64
CA LEU A 65 -10.26 -12.88 -7.58
C LEU A 65 -9.99 -13.67 -8.86
N PHE A 66 -8.81 -13.47 -9.47
CA PHE A 66 -8.40 -14.20 -10.67
C PHE A 66 -8.41 -15.72 -10.44
N ARG A 67 -7.84 -16.17 -9.32
CA ARG A 67 -7.77 -17.60 -8.96
C ARG A 67 -9.11 -18.21 -8.57
N ARG A 68 -10.12 -17.39 -8.29
CA ARG A 68 -11.47 -17.87 -7.93
C ARG A 68 -12.27 -18.32 -9.15
N VAL A 69 -11.85 -18.03 -10.39
CA VAL A 69 -12.59 -18.50 -11.57
C VAL A 69 -12.39 -20.01 -11.76
N CYS A 70 -13.49 -20.78 -11.76
CA CYS A 70 -13.44 -22.22 -12.05
C CYS A 70 -12.96 -22.47 -13.49
N PRO A 71 -11.91 -23.28 -13.72
CA PRO A 71 -11.38 -23.51 -15.07
C PRO A 71 -12.36 -24.27 -15.98
N ASP A 72 -13.26 -25.08 -15.42
CA ASP A 72 -14.21 -25.88 -16.22
C ASP A 72 -15.47 -25.08 -16.60
N CYS A 73 -16.11 -24.44 -15.62
CA CYS A 73 -17.41 -23.77 -15.82
C CYS A 73 -17.37 -22.25 -15.78
N HIS A 74 -16.20 -21.64 -15.56
CA HIS A 74 -15.96 -20.19 -15.51
C HIS A 74 -16.83 -19.41 -14.51
N ARG A 75 -17.49 -20.10 -13.57
CA ARG A 75 -18.24 -19.48 -12.47
C ARG A 75 -17.34 -19.25 -11.27
N PHE A 76 -17.71 -18.26 -10.45
CA PHE A 76 -17.08 -18.02 -9.15
C PHE A 76 -17.67 -18.97 -8.10
N PRO A 77 -16.88 -19.86 -7.49
CA PRO A 77 -17.29 -20.63 -6.33
C PRO A 77 -17.55 -19.70 -5.12
N PRO A 78 -18.39 -20.15 -4.16
CA PRO A 78 -18.60 -19.43 -2.91
C PRO A 78 -17.31 -19.33 -2.11
N VAL A 79 -17.12 -18.20 -1.43
CA VAL A 79 -15.99 -18.00 -0.50
C VAL A 79 -16.28 -18.77 0.79
N LYS A 80 -15.34 -19.63 1.20
CA LYS A 80 -15.44 -20.40 2.44
C LYS A 80 -15.14 -19.54 3.66
N ASP A 81 -13.99 -18.87 3.65
CA ASP A 81 -13.46 -18.09 4.76
C ASP A 81 -12.44 -17.05 4.28
N TYR A 82 -12.25 -16.01 5.09
CA TYR A 82 -11.18 -15.02 4.93
C TYR A 82 -10.12 -15.26 5.99
N THR A 83 -8.85 -15.18 5.60
CA THR A 83 -7.73 -15.34 6.51
C THR A 83 -6.68 -14.28 6.24
N THR A 84 -6.21 -13.66 7.31
CA THR A 84 -5.09 -12.71 7.25
C THR A 84 -3.79 -13.49 7.04
N ARG A 85 -2.99 -13.05 6.06
CA ARG A 85 -1.71 -13.67 5.72
C ARG A 85 -0.58 -12.67 5.93
N ARG A 86 0.44 -13.10 6.65
CA ARG A 86 1.67 -12.33 6.82
C ARG A 86 2.59 -12.53 5.63
N ILE A 87 2.89 -11.47 4.89
CA ILE A 87 3.78 -11.46 3.74
C ILE A 87 5.07 -10.74 4.12
N ARG A 88 6.22 -11.39 3.91
CA ARG A 88 7.54 -10.81 4.16
C ARG A 88 8.12 -10.32 2.84
N THR A 89 8.41 -9.03 2.76
CA THR A 89 9.11 -8.41 1.62
C THR A 89 10.45 -7.83 2.08
N VAL A 90 11.30 -7.44 1.14
CA VAL A 90 12.56 -6.73 1.45
C VAL A 90 12.34 -5.38 2.13
N PHE A 91 11.12 -4.84 2.03
CA PHE A 91 10.72 -3.54 2.56
C PHE A 91 9.91 -3.63 3.87
N GLY A 92 9.72 -4.84 4.40
CA GLY A 92 9.05 -5.05 5.68
C GLY A 92 8.06 -6.21 5.65
N ILE A 93 7.27 -6.29 6.72
CA ILE A 93 6.19 -7.27 6.86
C ILE A 93 4.88 -6.55 6.59
N VAL A 94 4.04 -7.16 5.75
CA VAL A 94 2.64 -6.75 5.53
C VAL A 94 1.72 -7.81 6.16
N GLU A 95 0.76 -7.36 6.97
CA GLU A 95 -0.26 -8.17 7.65
C GLU A 95 -1.65 -7.59 7.37
#